data_AF-X1KVY5-F1
#
_entry.id   AF-X1KVY5-F1
#
_cell.length_a   1.000
_cell.length_b   1.000
_cell.length_c   1.000
_cell.angle_alpha   90.00
_cell.angle_beta   90.00
_cell.angle_gamma   90.00
#
_symmetry.space_group_name_H-M   'P 1'
#
loop_
_entity.id
_entity.type
_entity.pdbx_description
1 polymer ?
#
loop_
_entity_poly.entity_id
_entity_poly.type
_entity_poly.pdbx_seq_one_letter_code
_entity_poly.pdbx_strand_id
1 'polypeptide(L)' 'RITALDRSKDEGYLGCTVSNRKPRAGEDWTRGNDLPDGEFTKETWEHIKNGILAYELIKLAPKTEAMADEEK' A
#
# COMPACT_ATOMS: atom_id res chain seq x y z
N ARG A 1 7.79 4.43 2.54
CA ARG A 1 8.74 5.58 2.45
C ARG A 1 9.08 5.71 0.98
N ILE A 2 8.79 6.83 0.31
CA ILE A 2 9.12 6.98 -1.12
C ILE A 2 10.58 7.43 -1.22
N THR A 3 11.42 6.71 -1.96
CA THR A 3 12.83 7.02 -2.18
C THR A 3 13.15 6.98 -3.66
N ALA A 4 13.38 8.14 -4.28
CA ALA A 4 13.89 8.21 -5.65
C ALA A 4 15.42 8.15 -5.63
N LEU A 5 16.00 7.23 -6.40
CA LEU A 5 17.44 7.14 -6.61
C LEU A 5 17.73 7.67 -8.01
N ASP A 6 18.15 8.94 -8.09
CA ASP A 6 18.70 9.49 -9.32
C ASP A 6 20.08 8.89 -9.55
N ARG A 7 20.13 7.85 -10.40
CA ARG A 7 21.38 7.28 -10.88
C ARG A 7 21.77 8.11 -12.09
N SER A 8 22.58 9.14 -11.88
CA SER A 8 23.11 10.02 -12.92
C SER A 8 23.96 9.23 -13.93
N LYS A 9 23.30 8.59 -14.89
CA LYS A 9 23.76 8.08 -16.19
C LYS A 9 22.51 7.65 -16.99
N ASP A 10 21.95 8.67 -17.64
CA ASP A 10 21.04 8.73 -18.78
C ASP A 10 19.61 8.16 -18.71
N GLU A 11 19.27 7.26 -17.80
CA GLU A 11 17.86 6.85 -17.63
C GLU A 11 17.60 6.67 -16.12
N GLY A 12 16.99 7.68 -15.50
CA GLY A 12 16.70 7.65 -14.07
C GLY A 12 15.93 6.38 -13.69
N TYR A 13 16.04 5.95 -12.43
CA TYR A 13 15.33 4.79 -11.90
C TYR A 13 14.34 5.22 -10.82
N LEU A 14 13.15 4.64 -10.86
CA LEU A 14 12.11 4.88 -9.89
C LEU A 14 11.76 3.58 -9.18
N GLY A 15 11.96 3.59 -7.86
CA GLY A 15 11.56 2.49 -6.98
C GLY A 15 10.87 3.04 -5.75
N CYS A 16 10.03 2.23 -5.13
CA CYS A 16 9.37 2.60 -3.89
C CYS A 16 9.16 1.38 -3.00
N THR A 17 9.20 1.58 -1.69
CA THR A 17 8.81 0.57 -0.72
C THR A 17 7.72 1.11 0.19
N VAL A 18 6.77 0.24 0.53
CA VAL A 18 5.67 0.56 1.42
C VAL A 18 5.80 -0.22 2.72
N SER A 19 5.31 0.36 3.80
CA SER A 19 5.19 -0.32 5.09
C SER A 19 3.80 -0.05 5.64
N ASN A 20 3.16 -1.09 6.14
CA ASN A 20 1.87 -0.98 6.79
C ASN A 20 1.93 0.03 7.96
N ARG A 21 0.96 0.92 8.04
CA ARG A 21 0.87 1.90 9.14
C ARG A 21 0.61 1.23 10.51
N LYS A 22 -0.03 0.07 10.52
CA LYS A 22 -0.35 -0.70 11.73
C LYS A 22 0.05 -2.18 11.56
N PRO A 23 0.57 -2.83 12.61
CA PRO A 23 0.72 -4.29 12.62
C PRO A 23 -0.61 -4.99 12.37
N ARG A 24 -0.57 -6.20 11.81
CA ARG A 24 -1.78 -7.04 11.72
C ARG A 24 -2.11 -7.63 13.10
N ALA A 25 -3.31 -8.15 13.26
CA ALA A 25 -3.71 -8.80 14.51
C ALA A 25 -2.75 -9.94 14.84
N GLY A 26 -2.12 -9.88 16.02
CA GLY A 26 -1.12 -10.85 16.47
C GLY A 26 0.32 -10.53 16.06
N GLU A 27 0.60 -9.40 15.39
CA GLU A 27 1.96 -8.95 15.06
C GLU A 27 2.36 -7.74 15.93
N ASP A 28 3.63 -7.68 16.33
CA ASP A 28 4.27 -6.54 17.02
C ASP A 28 5.16 -5.70 16.09
N TRP A 29 5.28 -6.11 14.81
CA TRP A 29 6.05 -5.46 13.78
C TRP A 29 5.18 -5.06 12.59
N THR A 30 5.63 -4.05 11.83
CA THR A 30 4.93 -3.61 10.61
C THR A 30 5.51 -4.30 9.39
N ARG A 31 4.66 -4.94 8.59
CA ARG A 31 5.08 -5.51 7.30
C ARG A 31 5.48 -4.42 6.32
N GLY A 32 6.62 -4.63 5.66
CA GLY A 32 7.04 -3.90 4.47
C GLY A 32 6.82 -4.73 3.21
N ASN A 33 6.68 -4.06 2.08
CA ASN A 33 6.69 -4.71 0.77
C ASN A 33 7.36 -3.80 -0.25
N ASP A 34 8.02 -4.42 -1.21
CA ASP A 34 8.48 -3.71 -2.39
C ASP A 34 7.26 -3.38 -3.27
N LEU A 35 7.26 -2.17 -3.82
CA LEU A 35 6.32 -1.77 -4.86
C LEU A 35 6.95 -1.98 -6.24
N PRO A 36 6.16 -1.89 -7.32
CA PRO A 36 6.71 -1.89 -8.67
C PRO A 36 7.83 -0.86 -8.81
N ASP A 37 8.84 -1.19 -9.60
CA ASP A 37 10.01 -0.37 -9.84
C ASP A 37 10.40 -0.45 -11.33
N GLY A 38 11.24 0.49 -11.79
CA GLY A 38 11.67 0.51 -13.17
C GLY A 38 12.24 1.84 -13.61
N GLU A 39 12.17 2.09 -14.91
CA GLU A 39 12.61 3.35 -15.51
C GLU A 39 11.84 4.55 -14.94
N PHE A 40 12.47 5.72 -14.92
CA PHE A 40 11.87 6.97 -14.45
C PHE A 40 10.87 7.52 -15.46
N THR A 41 9.77 6.81 -15.64
CA THR A 41 8.66 7.15 -16.52
C THR A 41 7.39 7.39 -15.72
N LYS A 42 6.42 8.09 -16.35
CA LYS A 42 5.09 8.28 -15.77
C LYS A 42 4.37 6.94 -15.56
N GLU A 43 4.63 5.95 -16.40
CA GLU A 43 4.04 4.61 -16.28
C GLU A 43 4.50 3.93 -14.99
N THR A 44 5.82 3.88 -14.73
CA THR A 44 6.37 3.35 -13.47
C THR A 44 5.80 4.10 -12.27
N TRP A 45 5.66 5.42 -12.36
CA TRP A 45 5.03 6.22 -11.30
C TRP A 45 3.57 5.84 -11.04
N GLU A 46 2.77 5.64 -12.08
CA GLU A 46 1.37 5.22 -11.96
C GLU A 46 1.25 3.82 -11.34
N HIS A 47 2.14 2.89 -11.70
CA HIS A 47 2.21 1.57 -11.07
C HIS A 47 2.55 1.66 -9.58
N ILE A 48 3.54 2.47 -9.20
CA ILE A 48 3.89 2.72 -7.80
C ILE A 48 2.69 3.30 -7.04
N LYS A 49 2.05 4.35 -7.59
CA LYS A 49 0.90 5.00 -6.97
C LYS A 49 -0.26 4.02 -6.76
N ASN A 50 -0.58 3.20 -7.75
CA ASN A 50 -1.63 2.19 -7.64
C ASN A 50 -1.26 1.10 -6.64
N GLY A 51 0.01 0.72 -6.55
CA GLY A 51 0.52 -0.18 -5.52
C GLY A 51 0.34 0.37 -4.10
N ILE A 52 0.61 1.66 -3.87
CA ILE A 52 0.35 2.35 -2.59
C ILE A 52 -1.14 2.31 -2.26
N LEU A 53 -2.00 2.69 -3.21
CA LEU A 53 -3.45 2.71 -2.99
C LEU A 53 -3.99 1.31 -2.67
N ALA A 54 -3.56 0.27 -3.40
CA ALA A 54 -3.95 -1.10 -3.14
C ALA A 54 -3.53 -1.59 -1.75
N TYR A 55 -2.38 -1.13 -1.25
CA TYR A 55 -1.90 -1.46 0.09
C TYR A 55 -2.78 -0.84 1.19
N GLU A 56 -3.28 0.36 0.97
CA GLU A 56 -4.13 1.10 1.93
C GLU A 56 -5.63 0.75 1.80
N LEU A 57 -6.06 0.21 0.65
CA LEU A 57 -7.45 -0.21 0.43
C LEU A 57 -7.78 -1.49 1.20
N ILE A 58 -8.54 -1.32 2.28
CA ILE A 58 -9.05 -2.43 3.09
C ILE A 58 -10.50 -2.71 2.70
N LYS A 59 -10.84 -3.98 2.47
CA LYS A 59 -12.24 -4.39 2.24
C LYS A 59 -13.05 -4.08 3.50
N LEU A 60 -14.10 -3.27 3.35
CA LEU A 60 -15.03 -3.01 4.44
C LEU A 60 -15.72 -4.31 4.84
N ALA A 61 -15.82 -4.55 6.15
CA ALA A 61 -16.65 -5.63 6.66
C ALA A 61 -18.10 -5.39 6.22
N PRO A 62 -18.85 -6.45 5.88
CA PRO A 62 -20.28 -6.30 5.62
C PRO A 62 -20.95 -5.63 6.82
N LYS A 63 -21.86 -4.68 6.58
CA LYS A 63 -22.67 -4.10 7.65
C LYS A 63 -23.44 -5.25 8.31
N THR A 64 -23.17 -5.49 9.58
CA THR A 64 -24.06 -6.28 10.41
C THR A 64 -25.31 -5.43 10.62
N GLU A 65 -26.43 -5.80 10.01
CA GLU A 65 -27.71 -5.24 10.41
C GLU A 65 -27.93 -5.67 11.86
N ALA A 66 -28.12 -4.70 12.75
CA ALA A 66 -28.40 -4.99 14.15
C ALA A 66 -29.67 -5.84 14.19
N MET A 67 -29.54 -7.09 14.64
CA MET A 67 -30.69 -7.92 14.94
C MET A 67 -31.52 -7.17 15.97
N ALA A 68 -32.77 -6.85 15.62
CA ALA A 68 -33.70 -6.23 16.53
C ALA A 68 -33.82 -7.12 17.77
N ASP A 69 -33.57 -6.54 18.94
CA ASP A 69 -33.82 -7.20 20.22
C ASP A 69 -35.30 -7.57 20.28
N GLU A 70 -35.61 -8.87 20.25
CA GLU A 70 -36.93 -9.36 20.68
C GLU A 70 -37.01 -9.16 22.19
N GLU A 71 -37.69 -8.08 22.61
CA GLU A 71 -38.13 -7.91 23.99
C GLU A 71 -39.04 -9.08 24.40
N LYS A 72 -38.72 -9.63 25.57
CA LYS A 72 -39.35 -10.79 26.22
C LYS A 72 -40.72 -10.49 26.82
#